data_AF-A0A8J3NE62-F1
#
_entry.id   AF-A0A8J3NE62-F1
#
_cell.length_a   1.000
_cell.length_b   1.000
_cell.length_c   1.000
_cell.angle_alpha   90.00
_cell.angle_beta   90.00
_cell.angle_gamma   90.00
#
_symmetry.space_group_name_H-M   'P 1'
#
loop_
_entity.id
_entity.type
_entity.pdbx_description
1 polymer ?
#
loop_
_entity_poly.entity_id
_entity_poly.type
_entity_poly.pdbx_seq_one_letter_code
_entity_poly.pdbx_strand_id
1 'polypeptide(L)'
;MNAQLNAAKKAVALEERVDRLRELLPPRAVVIGGAGDTRPVDALRRLGVLLGCEVVVIPNAGHEPWLDAPAEFRAALRAAVSRQG
;
A
#
# COMPACT_ATOMS: atom_id res chain seq x y z
N MET A 1 27.22 -12.97 -6.65
CA MET A 1 26.41 -12.23 -7.63
C MET A 1 25.06 -11.74 -7.07
N ASN A 2 24.20 -12.60 -6.50
CA ASN A 2 22.91 -12.18 -5.91
C ASN A 2 23.02 -11.20 -4.72
N ALA A 3 24.05 -11.32 -3.88
CA ALA A 3 24.24 -10.45 -2.72
C ALA A 3 24.50 -8.97 -3.10
N GLN A 4 25.24 -8.72 -4.18
CA GLN A 4 25.52 -7.37 -4.68
C GLN A 4 24.29 -6.72 -5.32
N LEU A 5 23.45 -7.52 -6.02
CA LEU A 5 22.15 -7.07 -6.54
C LEU A 5 21.16 -6.74 -5.42
N ASN A 6 21.16 -7.52 -4.32
CA ASN A 6 20.35 -7.24 -3.14
C ASN A 6 20.83 -6.00 -2.38
N ALA A 7 22.14 -5.75 -2.32
CA ALA A 7 22.72 -4.55 -1.73
C ALA A 7 22.41 -3.29 -2.56
N ALA A 8 22.50 -3.38 -3.90
CA ALA A 8 22.16 -2.27 -4.80
C ALA A 8 20.64 -1.97 -4.85
N LYS A 9 19.78 -2.97 -4.57
CA LYS A 9 18.33 -2.78 -4.42
C LYS A 9 17.91 -2.10 -3.11
N LYS A 10 18.82 -1.92 -2.13
CA LYS A 10 18.61 -1.01 -0.99
C LYS A 10 18.82 0.45 -1.41
N ALA A 11 18.18 0.86 -2.49
CA ALA A 11 18.07 2.26 -2.86
C ALA A 11 17.11 2.93 -1.87
N VAL A 12 17.65 3.37 -0.73
CA VAL A 12 16.95 4.00 0.42
C VAL A 12 15.85 3.10 1.00
N ALA A 13 16.05 2.60 2.21
CA ALA A 13 15.05 1.81 2.91
C ALA A 13 13.73 2.61 3.02
N LEU A 14 12.57 1.98 2.78
CA LEU A 14 11.26 2.66 2.87
C LEU A 14 11.10 3.34 4.24
N GLU A 15 11.64 2.70 5.27
CA GLU A 15 11.73 3.15 6.65
C GLU A 15 12.37 4.55 6.77
N GLU A 16 13.43 4.85 6.01
CA GLU A 16 14.11 6.15 6.02
C GLU A 16 13.25 7.27 5.40
N ARG A 17 12.15 6.92 4.74
CA ARG A 17 11.27 7.87 4.03
C ARG A 17 9.89 8.00 4.68
N VAL A 18 9.56 7.18 5.69
CA VAL A 18 8.24 7.14 6.32
C VAL A 18 7.83 8.51 6.84
N ASP A 19 8.70 9.21 7.59
CA ASP A 19 8.37 10.50 8.19
C ASP A 19 8.02 11.54 7.11
N ARG A 20 8.85 11.63 6.07
CA ARG A 20 8.60 12.53 4.94
C ARG A 20 7.32 12.16 4.18
N LEU A 21 7.05 10.87 3.97
CA LEU A 21 5.82 10.44 3.32
C LEU A 21 4.59 10.81 4.13
N ARG A 22 4.63 10.62 5.46
CA ARG A 22 3.56 10.99 6.37
C ARG A 22 3.24 12.48 6.32
N GLU A 23 4.24 13.35 6.19
CA GLU A 23 4.06 14.80 6.05
C GLU A 23 3.45 15.22 4.70
N LEU A 24 3.73 14.45 3.63
CA LEU A 24 3.28 14.77 2.27
C LEU A 24 1.92 14.18 1.92
N LEU A 25 1.48 13.14 2.63
CA LEU A 25 0.20 12.50 2.36
C LEU A 25 -0.95 13.46 2.69
N PRO A 26 -1.97 13.56 1.82
CA PRO A 26 -3.16 14.32 2.12
C PRO A 26 -3.88 13.70 3.34
N PRO A 27 -4.66 14.50 4.08
CA PRO A 27 -5.55 13.95 5.10
C PRO A 27 -6.42 12.85 4.51
N ARG A 28 -6.62 11.77 5.28
CA ARG A 28 -7.47 10.63 4.87
C ARG A 28 -6.96 9.87 3.64
N ALA A 29 -5.65 9.89 3.37
CA ALA A 29 -5.04 8.98 2.42
C ALA A 29 -5.41 7.51 2.75
N VAL A 30 -5.58 6.68 1.72
CA VAL A 30 -5.92 5.26 1.84
C VAL A 30 -4.99 4.45 0.95
N VAL A 31 -4.50 3.33 1.46
CA VAL A 31 -3.76 2.32 0.69
C VAL A 31 -4.69 1.14 0.43
N ILE A 32 -4.77 0.70 -0.83
CA ILE A 32 -5.59 -0.43 -1.25
C ILE A 32 -4.67 -1.52 -1.80
N GLY A 33 -4.73 -2.74 -1.26
CA GLY A 33 -3.92 -3.88 -1.70
C GLY A 33 -4.73 -5.18 -1.77
N GLY A 34 -4.20 -6.19 -2.46
CA GLY A 34 -4.79 -7.53 -2.50
C GLY A 34 -4.23 -8.46 -1.42
N ALA A 35 -5.05 -9.37 -0.91
CA ALA A 35 -4.64 -10.33 0.12
C ALA A 35 -3.66 -11.40 -0.37
N GLY A 36 -3.69 -11.70 -1.67
CA GLY A 36 -2.81 -12.65 -2.36
C GLY A 36 -1.56 -12.02 -2.98
N ASP A 37 -1.26 -10.74 -2.70
CA ASP A 37 0.01 -10.14 -3.14
C ASP A 37 1.19 -10.90 -2.53
N THR A 38 2.22 -11.14 -3.34
CA THR A 38 3.50 -11.69 -2.87
C THR A 38 4.17 -10.80 -1.82
N ARG A 39 3.83 -9.50 -1.79
CA ARG A 39 4.14 -8.58 -0.70
C ARG A 39 3.15 -8.81 0.45
N PRO A 40 3.60 -9.25 1.64
CA PRO A 40 2.70 -9.65 2.71
C PRO A 40 1.74 -8.55 3.16
N VAL A 41 0.47 -8.92 3.38
CA VAL A 41 -0.57 -8.03 3.91
C VAL A 41 -0.15 -7.40 5.25
N ASP A 42 0.58 -8.12 6.09
CA ASP A 42 1.04 -7.59 7.37
C ASP A 42 2.05 -6.46 7.20
N ALA A 43 2.89 -6.52 6.15
CA ALA A 43 3.80 -5.42 5.81
C ALA A 43 3.02 -4.19 5.32
N LEU A 44 1.96 -4.41 4.54
CA LEU A 44 1.07 -3.33 4.07
C LEU A 44 0.33 -2.66 5.23
N ARG A 45 -0.21 -3.45 6.16
CA ARG A 45 -0.86 -2.96 7.39
C ARG A 45 0.11 -2.17 8.27
N ARG A 46 1.33 -2.69 8.46
CA ARG A 46 2.39 -1.99 9.19
C ARG A 46 2.73 -0.64 8.54
N LEU A 47 2.82 -0.60 7.20
CA LEU A 47 3.03 0.65 6.48
C LEU A 47 1.88 1.63 6.71
N GLY A 48 0.64 1.17 6.70
CA GLY A 48 -0.53 2.01 7.02
C GLY A 48 -0.44 2.66 8.39
N VAL A 49 -0.06 1.89 9.41
CA VAL A 49 0.16 2.40 10.77
C VAL A 49 1.27 3.46 10.78
N LEU A 50 2.39 3.20 10.12
CA LEU A 50 3.52 4.13 10.06
C LEU A 50 3.18 5.44 9.33
N LEU A 51 2.39 5.36 8.27
CA LEU A 51 1.95 6.52 7.50
C LEU A 51 0.72 7.22 8.10
N GLY A 52 0.10 6.64 9.12
CA GLY A 52 -1.15 7.15 9.69
C GLY A 52 -2.32 7.11 8.70
N CYS A 53 -2.33 6.14 7.78
CA CYS A 53 -3.35 6.02 6.74
C CYS A 53 -4.14 4.71 6.85
N GLU A 54 -5.37 4.73 6.32
CA GLU A 54 -6.23 3.56 6.27
C GLU A 54 -5.68 2.54 5.26
N VAL A 55 -5.81 1.25 5.58
CA VAL A 55 -5.46 0.15 4.66
C VAL A 55 -6.69 -0.69 4.38
N VAL A 56 -7.06 -0.78 3.10
CA VAL A 56 -8.11 -1.67 2.62
C VAL A 56 -7.47 -2.85 1.91
N VAL A 57 -7.82 -4.07 2.35
CA VAL A 57 -7.30 -5.32 1.78
C VAL A 57 -8.43 -6.01 1.03
N ILE A 58 -8.21 -6.32 -0.25
CA ILE A 58 -9.16 -7.04 -1.09
C ILE A 58 -8.90 -8.54 -0.98
N PRO A 59 -9.85 -9.35 -0.45
CA PRO A 59 -9.59 -10.75 -0.10
C PRO A 59 -9.18 -11.67 -1.27
N ASN A 60 -9.72 -11.45 -2.47
CA ASN A 60 -9.52 -12.34 -3.63
C ASN A 60 -8.65 -11.70 -4.72
N ALA A 61 -7.69 -10.87 -4.34
CA ALA A 61 -6.83 -10.15 -5.27
C ALA A 61 -5.35 -10.33 -4.94
N GLY A 62 -4.51 -10.32 -5.98
CA GLY A 62 -3.05 -10.38 -5.90
C GLY A 62 -2.41 -8.99 -5.89
N HIS A 63 -1.34 -8.84 -6.67
CA HIS A 63 -0.54 -7.61 -6.73
C HIS A 63 -1.29 -6.43 -7.35
N GLU A 64 -2.21 -6.72 -8.28
CA GLU A 64 -2.93 -5.75 -9.08
C GLU A 64 -4.43 -5.86 -8.79
N PRO A 65 -4.89 -5.43 -7.60
CA PRO A 65 -6.28 -5.61 -7.19
C PRO A 65 -7.30 -4.92 -8.10
N TRP A 66 -6.88 -3.90 -8.85
CA TRP A 66 -7.71 -3.25 -9.88
C TRP A 66 -7.94 -4.12 -11.12
N LEU A 67 -7.10 -5.12 -11.40
CA LEU A 67 -7.29 -6.10 -12.46
C LEU A 67 -7.95 -7.38 -11.94
N ASP A 68 -7.52 -7.87 -10.77
CA ASP A 68 -7.96 -9.16 -10.23
C ASP A 68 -9.42 -9.11 -9.71
N ALA A 69 -9.78 -8.00 -9.05
CA ALA A 69 -11.08 -7.81 -8.39
C ALA A 69 -11.60 -6.37 -8.64
N PRO A 70 -11.91 -6.01 -9.90
CA PRO A 70 -12.18 -4.62 -10.29
C PRO A 70 -13.42 -4.03 -9.63
N ALA A 71 -14.41 -4.86 -9.28
CA ALA A 71 -15.64 -4.40 -8.63
C ALA A 71 -15.38 -3.99 -7.18
N GLU A 72 -14.68 -4.84 -6.43
CA GLU A 72 -14.27 -4.63 -5.05
C GLU A 72 -13.31 -3.45 -4.94
N PHE A 73 -12.33 -3.38 -5.87
CA PHE A 73 -11.41 -2.25 -5.92
C PHE A 73 -12.13 -0.94 -6.21
N ARG A 74 -13.07 -0.94 -7.17
CA ARG A 74 -13.89 0.24 -7.47
C ARG A 74 -14.73 0.66 -6.27
N ALA A 75 -15.31 -0.27 -5.53
CA ALA A 75 -16.09 0.03 -4.33
C ALA A 75 -15.21 0.68 -3.25
N ALA A 76 -14.03 0.10 -2.98
CA ALA A 76 -13.05 0.64 -2.03
C ALA A 76 -12.56 2.03 -2.43
N LEU A 77 -12.18 2.22 -3.69
CA LEU A 77 -11.71 3.50 -4.23
C LEU A 77 -12.81 4.57 -4.13
N ARG A 78 -14.03 4.24 -4.55
CA ARG A 78 -15.16 5.18 -4.48
C ARG A 78 -15.44 5.59 -3.04
N ALA A 79 -15.45 4.63 -2.12
CA ALA A 79 -15.64 4.92 -0.70
C ALA A 79 -14.54 5.87 -0.16
N ALA A 80 -13.28 5.65 -0.54
CA ALA A 80 -12.16 6.50 -0.12
C ALA A 80 -12.29 7.92 -0.68
N VAL A 81 -12.60 8.07 -1.96
CA VAL A 81 -12.76 9.39 -2.61
C VAL A 81 -13.97 10.14 -2.07
N SER A 82 -15.10 9.47 -1.85
CA SER A 82 -16.30 10.10 -1.29
C SER A 82 -16.10 10.66 0.12
N ARG A 83 -15.11 10.17 0.88
CA ARG A 83 -14.76 10.71 2.20
C ARG A 83 -13.85 11.95 2.14
N GLN A 84 -13.39 12.36 0.96
CA GLN A 84 -12.54 13.54 0.80
C GLN A 84 -13.34 14.83 0.53
N GLY A 85 -14.64 14.72 0.27
CA GLY A 85 -15.57 15.84 0.15
C GLY A 85 -16.04 16.40 1.48
#